data_AF-A0A6I3ZK24-F1
#
_entry.id   AF-A0A6I3ZK24-F1
#
_cell.length_a   1.000
_cell.length_b   1.000
_cell.length_c   1.000
_cell.angle_alpha   90.00
_cell.angle_beta   90.00
_cell.angle_gamma   90.00
#
_symmetry.space_group_name_H-M   'P 1'
#
loop_
_entity.id
_entity.type
_entity.pdbx_description
1 polymer ?
#
loop_
_entity_poly.entity_id
_entity_poly.type
_entity_poly.pdbx_seq_one_letter_code
_entity_poly.pdbx_strand_id
1 'polypeptide(L)'
;MARYGLALVIGWIGVCKFYPYEAHNIEPLVANSPFMGWLYTVFSVQTFSTMLGVLEIVTALLIIAKPKFPALSAFGSAVAVLLFASTLSFLFTTPGVGEPSAGGFPLLSMTGQFLIKDVVLIGVSVLTLADSIGAIVHGTAQSPK
;
A
#
# COMPACT_ATOMS: atom_id res chain seq x y z
N MET A 1 -16.51 8.15 -2.78
CA MET A 1 -15.50 8.89 -1.98
C MET A 1 -14.31 8.03 -1.58
N ALA A 2 -14.51 6.85 -0.97
CA ALA A 2 -13.41 5.97 -0.51
C ALA A 2 -12.34 5.67 -1.57
N ARG A 3 -12.73 5.38 -2.83
CA ARG A 3 -11.80 5.16 -3.96
C ARG A 3 -10.82 6.31 -4.19
N TYR A 4 -11.34 7.55 -4.23
CA TYR A 4 -10.51 8.73 -4.48
C TYR A 4 -9.66 9.07 -3.27
N GLY A 5 -10.17 8.86 -2.05
CA GLY A 5 -9.39 8.98 -0.82
C GLY A 5 -8.23 7.98 -0.78
N LEU A 6 -8.48 6.72 -1.13
CA LEU A 6 -7.46 5.68 -1.25
C LEU A 6 -6.38 6.07 -2.27
N ALA A 7 -6.80 6.47 -3.48
CA ALA A 7 -5.87 6.88 -4.52
C ALA A 7 -5.05 8.13 -4.14
N LEU A 8 -5.67 9.10 -3.45
CA LEU A 8 -4.96 10.27 -2.94
C LEU A 8 -3.89 9.87 -1.93
N VAL A 9 -4.23 9.02 -0.95
CA VAL A 9 -3.28 8.56 0.07
C VAL A 9 -2.12 7.81 -0.56
N ILE A 10 -2.39 6.81 -1.41
CA ILE A 10 -1.36 6.02 -2.09
C ILE A 10 -0.49 6.93 -2.97
N GLY A 11 -1.11 7.77 -3.79
CA GLY A 11 -0.38 8.64 -4.72
C GLY A 11 0.49 9.67 -4.00
N TRP A 12 0.00 10.25 -2.90
CA TRP A 12 0.75 11.23 -2.12
C TRP A 12 1.95 10.60 -1.43
N ILE A 13 1.77 9.45 -0.78
CA ILE A 13 2.87 8.68 -0.18
C ILE A 13 3.88 8.28 -1.27
N GLY A 14 3.40 7.88 -2.45
CA GLY A 14 4.25 7.54 -3.59
C GLY A 14 5.12 8.71 -4.06
N VAL A 15 4.61 9.94 -4.05
CA VAL A 15 5.40 11.14 -4.35
C VAL A 15 6.46 11.38 -3.26
N CYS A 16 6.14 11.16 -1.99
CA CYS A 16 7.10 11.29 -0.90
C CYS A 16 8.31 10.33 -1.04
N LYS A 17 8.13 9.15 -1.65
CA LYS A 17 9.19 8.13 -1.82
C LYS A 17 10.39 8.57 -2.66
N PHE A 18 10.26 9.64 -3.44
CA PHE A 18 11.35 10.20 -4.23
C PHE A 18 12.34 11.02 -3.38
N TYR A 19 11.97 11.37 -2.16
CA TYR A 19 12.80 12.17 -1.26
C TYR A 19 13.64 11.29 -0.32
N PRO A 20 14.91 11.64 -0.04
CA PRO A 20 15.78 10.85 0.82
C PRO A 20 15.23 10.62 2.24
N TYR A 21 14.52 11.59 2.80
CA TYR A 21 13.93 11.46 4.14
C TYR A 21 12.98 10.27 4.22
N GLU A 22 12.18 10.04 3.19
CA GLU A 22 11.18 8.97 3.17
C GLU A 22 11.84 7.61 2.96
N ALA A 23 12.92 7.57 2.18
CA ALA A 23 13.73 6.37 2.00
C ALA A 23 14.29 5.88 3.35
N HIS A 24 14.82 6.80 4.18
CA HIS A 24 15.30 6.48 5.52
C HIS A 24 14.19 6.10 6.51
N ASN A 25 12.98 6.65 6.35
CA ASN A 25 11.84 6.29 7.20
C ASN A 25 11.40 4.83 7.01
N ILE A 26 11.42 4.32 5.77
CA ILE A 26 10.98 2.95 5.47
C ILE A 26 12.08 1.90 5.56
N GLU A 27 13.34 2.32 5.47
CA GLU A 27 14.51 1.45 5.57
C GLU A 27 14.44 0.45 6.73
N PRO A 28 14.20 0.87 8.00
CA PRO A 28 14.15 -0.07 9.11
C PRO A 28 12.96 -1.05 9.01
N LEU A 29 11.84 -0.65 8.40
CA LEU A 29 10.68 -1.52 8.22
C LEU A 29 10.99 -2.64 7.22
N VAL A 30 11.60 -2.25 6.10
CA VAL A 30 11.91 -3.15 4.98
C VAL A 30 13.09 -4.06 5.32
N ALA A 31 14.13 -3.54 5.96
CA ALA A 31 15.33 -4.31 6.33
C ALA A 31 15.03 -5.46 7.28
N ASN A 32 14.00 -5.31 8.14
CA ASN A 32 13.57 -6.35 9.07
C ASN A 32 12.48 -7.28 8.48
N SER A 33 12.05 -7.06 7.24
CA SER A 33 11.07 -7.93 6.58
C SER A 33 11.73 -9.15 5.95
N PRO A 34 11.27 -10.38 6.23
CA PRO A 34 11.80 -11.59 5.59
C PRO A 34 11.51 -11.62 4.08
N PHE A 35 10.48 -10.91 3.61
CA PHE A 35 10.06 -10.90 2.21
C PHE A 35 10.78 -9.84 1.37
N MET A 36 11.21 -8.73 1.99
CA MET A 36 11.77 -7.59 1.26
C MET A 36 13.20 -7.22 1.69
N GLY A 37 13.66 -7.59 2.88
CA GLY A 37 14.96 -7.15 3.40
C GLY A 37 16.14 -7.56 2.51
N TRP A 38 16.04 -8.71 1.83
CA TRP A 38 17.05 -9.16 0.87
C TRP A 38 17.19 -8.23 -0.35
N LEU A 39 16.16 -7.44 -0.70
CA LEU A 39 16.21 -6.52 -1.84
C LEU A 39 17.29 -5.45 -1.66
N TYR A 40 17.62 -5.08 -0.42
CA TYR A 40 18.71 -4.15 -0.14
C TYR A 40 20.12 -4.71 -0.41
N THR A 41 20.24 -6.01 -0.68
CA THR A 41 21.50 -6.59 -1.20
C THR A 41 21.69 -6.34 -2.70
N VAL A 42 20.60 -6.04 -3.42
CA VAL A 42 20.58 -5.83 -4.88
C VAL A 42 20.39 -4.36 -5.22
N PHE A 43 19.56 -3.65 -4.46
CA PHE A 43 19.18 -2.26 -4.68
C PHE A 43 19.62 -1.38 -3.51
N SER A 44 19.98 -0.13 -3.80
CA SER A 44 20.15 0.86 -2.74
C SER A 44 18.81 1.20 -2.07
N VAL A 45 18.86 1.68 -0.83
CA VAL A 45 17.68 2.15 -0.07
C VAL A 45 16.88 3.18 -0.88
N GLN A 46 17.57 4.14 -1.50
CA GLN A 46 16.95 5.18 -2.32
C GLN A 46 16.32 4.61 -3.61
N THR A 47 17.00 3.69 -4.28
CA THR A 47 16.49 3.06 -5.50
C THR A 47 15.22 2.27 -5.20
N PHE A 48 15.24 1.46 -4.14
CA PHE A 48 14.08 0.69 -3.72
C PHE A 48 12.90 1.61 -3.33
N SER A 49 13.15 2.67 -2.55
CA SER A 49 12.14 3.67 -2.21
C SER A 49 11.53 4.28 -3.48
N THR A 50 12.36 4.71 -4.42
CA THR A 50 11.89 5.30 -5.68
C THR A 50 11.06 4.32 -6.52
N MET A 51 11.45 3.05 -6.58
CA MET A 51 10.69 2.00 -7.28
C MET A 51 9.31 1.77 -6.63
N LEU A 52 9.25 1.73 -5.29
CA LEU A 52 7.97 1.70 -4.57
C LEU A 52 7.14 2.95 -4.85
N GLY A 53 7.75 4.13 -4.91
CA GLY A 53 7.06 5.38 -5.24
C GLY A 53 6.39 5.35 -6.62
N VAL A 54 7.10 4.85 -7.63
CA VAL A 54 6.53 4.66 -8.98
C VAL A 54 5.36 3.67 -8.93
N LEU A 55 5.52 2.54 -8.22
CA LEU A 55 4.48 1.53 -8.07
C LEU A 55 3.22 2.11 -7.40
N GLU A 56 3.38 2.90 -6.34
CA GLU A 56 2.28 3.57 -5.62
C GLU A 56 1.56 4.58 -6.52
N ILE A 57 2.28 5.45 -7.23
CA ILE A 57 1.68 6.43 -8.15
C ILE A 57 0.90 5.74 -9.27
N VAL A 58 1.49 4.72 -9.89
CA VAL A 58 0.82 3.93 -10.95
C VAL A 58 -0.43 3.26 -10.38
N THR A 59 -0.34 2.68 -9.19
CA THR A 59 -1.48 2.05 -8.49
C THR A 59 -2.62 3.05 -8.25
N ALA A 60 -2.31 4.25 -7.77
CA ALA A 60 -3.30 5.31 -7.57
C ALA A 60 -4.02 5.71 -8.87
N LEU A 61 -3.26 5.88 -9.96
CA LEU A 61 -3.82 6.20 -11.27
C LEU A 61 -4.75 5.09 -11.80
N LEU A 62 -4.33 3.83 -11.66
CA LEU A 62 -5.13 2.67 -12.05
C LEU A 62 -6.45 2.62 -11.28
N ILE A 63 -6.43 2.83 -9.95
CA ILE A 63 -7.63 2.85 -9.10
C ILE A 63 -8.61 3.95 -9.54
N ILE A 64 -8.12 5.12 -9.93
CA ILE A 64 -8.96 6.24 -10.41
C ILE A 64 -9.58 5.93 -11.78
N ALA A 65 -8.94 5.10 -12.59
CA ALA A 65 -9.40 4.78 -13.95
C ALA A 65 -10.73 3.99 -14.02
N LYS A 66 -11.29 3.54 -12.88
CA LYS A 66 -12.51 2.71 -12.80
C LYS A 66 -13.68 3.15 -13.70
N PRO A 67 -14.05 4.44 -13.80
CA PRO A 67 -15.23 4.84 -14.58
C PRO A 67 -15.15 4.49 -16.07
N LYS A 68 -13.94 4.44 -16.64
CA LYS A 68 -13.70 4.10 -18.05
C LYS A 68 -13.11 2.70 -18.23
N PHE A 69 -12.25 2.28 -17.30
CA PHE A 69 -11.48 1.05 -17.38
C PHE A 69 -11.55 0.27 -16.06
N PRO A 70 -12.69 -0.39 -15.77
CA PRO A 70 -12.89 -1.09 -14.50
C PRO A 70 -11.90 -2.26 -14.32
N ALA A 71 -11.44 -2.89 -15.41
CA ALA A 71 -10.38 -3.91 -15.35
C ALA A 71 -9.03 -3.37 -14.86
N LEU A 72 -8.62 -2.18 -15.34
CA LEU A 72 -7.40 -1.52 -14.87
C LEU A 72 -7.52 -1.13 -13.39
N SER A 73 -8.69 -0.63 -12.98
CA SER A 73 -8.94 -0.35 -11.57
C SER A 73 -8.93 -1.60 -10.70
N ALA A 74 -9.43 -2.74 -11.18
CA ALA A 74 -9.36 -3.99 -10.44
C ALA A 74 -7.89 -4.41 -10.23
N PHE A 75 -7.06 -4.31 -11.28
CA PHE A 75 -5.63 -4.58 -11.16
C PHE A 75 -4.94 -3.64 -10.16
N GLY A 76 -5.18 -2.33 -10.26
CA GLY A 76 -4.65 -1.35 -9.31
C GLY A 76 -5.10 -1.63 -7.87
N SER A 77 -6.38 -1.91 -7.66
CA SER A 77 -6.89 -2.26 -6.32
C SER A 77 -6.28 -3.54 -5.77
N ALA A 78 -6.00 -4.55 -6.60
CA ALA A 78 -5.31 -5.77 -6.17
C ALA A 78 -3.86 -5.50 -5.77
N VAL A 79 -3.14 -4.65 -6.51
CA VAL A 79 -1.79 -4.20 -6.14
C VAL A 79 -1.82 -3.42 -4.81
N ALA A 80 -2.81 -2.55 -4.60
CA ALA A 80 -2.98 -1.83 -3.33
C ALA A 80 -3.21 -2.78 -2.15
N VAL A 81 -4.01 -3.85 -2.33
CA VAL A 81 -4.17 -4.89 -1.29
C VAL A 81 -2.82 -5.50 -0.93
N LEU A 82 -1.99 -5.83 -1.92
CA LEU A 82 -0.66 -6.40 -1.68
C LEU A 82 0.29 -5.40 -1.00
N LEU A 83 0.25 -4.12 -1.37
CA LEU A 83 1.04 -3.06 -0.74
C LEU A 83 0.69 -2.95 0.75
N PHE A 84 -0.59 -2.80 1.10
CA PHE A 84 -0.98 -2.66 2.50
C PHE A 84 -0.85 -3.96 3.29
N ALA A 85 -1.03 -5.13 2.66
CA ALA A 85 -0.73 -6.40 3.31
C ALA A 85 0.76 -6.50 3.67
N SER A 86 1.64 -6.05 2.76
CA SER A 86 3.08 -5.98 3.00
C SER A 86 3.39 -5.00 4.13
N THR A 87 2.80 -3.80 4.13
CA THR A 87 3.00 -2.81 5.20
C THR A 87 2.50 -3.34 6.55
N LEU A 88 1.33 -4.00 6.60
CA LEU A 88 0.81 -4.57 7.83
C LEU A 88 1.65 -5.73 8.36
N SER A 89 2.36 -6.47 7.48
CA SER A 89 3.31 -7.49 7.93
C SER A 89 4.42 -6.90 8.82
N PHE A 90 4.76 -5.61 8.63
CA PHE A 90 5.77 -4.92 9.42
C PHE A 90 5.39 -4.75 10.89
N LEU A 91 4.10 -4.86 11.26
CA LEU A 91 3.68 -4.90 12.67
C LEU A 91 4.30 -6.09 13.42
N PHE A 92 4.57 -7.19 12.72
CA PHE A 92 5.10 -8.42 13.31
C PHE A 92 6.59 -8.61 13.05
N THR A 93 7.13 -8.01 11.98
CA THR A 93 8.53 -8.20 11.60
C THR A 93 9.44 -7.07 12.09
N THR A 94 8.91 -5.88 12.37
CA THR A 94 9.72 -4.71 12.73
C THR A 94 9.89 -4.58 14.25
N PRO A 95 11.13 -4.48 14.75
CA PRO A 95 11.39 -4.11 16.14
C PRO A 95 10.85 -2.71 16.47
N GLY A 96 10.44 -2.49 17.73
CA GLY A 96 10.00 -1.16 18.19
C GLY A 96 8.57 -0.78 17.81
N VAL A 97 7.76 -1.72 17.32
CA VAL A 97 6.30 -1.52 17.11
C VAL A 97 5.55 -1.34 18.43
N GLY A 98 5.96 -2.06 19.48
CA GLY A 98 5.41 -1.90 20.82
C GLY A 98 6.09 -0.76 21.59
N GLU A 99 5.34 -0.04 22.42
CA GLU A 99 5.82 1.05 23.26
C GLU A 99 6.66 0.51 24.43
N PRO A 100 8.00 0.70 24.43
CA PRO A 100 8.86 0.08 25.43
C PRO A 100 8.59 0.57 26.86
N SER A 101 8.22 1.84 27.02
CA SER A 101 7.92 2.40 28.35
C SER A 101 6.63 1.86 28.97
N ALA A 102 5.76 1.25 28.16
CA ALA A 102 4.47 0.72 28.59
C ALA A 102 4.43 -0.83 28.61
N GLY A 103 5.60 -1.49 28.55
CA GLY A 103 5.71 -2.96 28.58
C GLY A 103 5.70 -3.62 27.20
N GLY A 104 5.77 -2.84 26.11
CA GLY A 104 5.85 -3.35 24.75
C GLY A 104 4.48 -3.66 24.13
N PHE A 105 4.49 -4.54 23.13
CA PHE A 105 3.27 -4.94 22.41
C PHE A 105 2.28 -5.65 23.37
N PRO A 106 0.97 -5.31 23.37
CA PRO A 106 0.19 -4.69 22.29
C PRO A 106 0.04 -3.16 22.34
N LEU A 107 0.63 -2.46 23.33
CA LEU A 107 0.59 -1.00 23.36
C LEU A 107 1.52 -0.47 22.27
N LEU A 108 0.99 0.37 21.38
CA LEU A 108 1.68 0.75 20.14
C LEU A 108 2.53 2.00 20.30
N SER A 109 3.77 1.91 19.84
CA SER A 109 4.63 3.08 19.62
C SER A 109 4.12 3.92 18.46
N MET A 110 4.77 5.05 18.18
CA MET A 110 4.47 5.87 16.99
C MET A 110 4.56 5.06 15.68
N THR A 111 5.53 4.15 15.58
CA THR A 111 5.68 3.24 14.44
C THR A 111 4.52 2.26 14.37
N GLY A 112 4.15 1.65 15.50
CA GLY A 112 3.00 0.73 15.55
C GLY A 112 1.69 1.41 15.16
N GLN A 113 1.47 2.65 15.59
CA GLN A 113 0.29 3.44 15.21
C GLN A 113 0.28 3.81 13.73
N PHE A 114 1.46 4.14 13.17
CA PHE A 114 1.62 4.39 11.74
C PHE A 114 1.31 3.15 10.90
N LEU A 115 1.63 1.94 11.37
CA LEU A 115 1.34 0.71 10.63
C LEU A 115 -0.11 0.27 10.79
N ILE A 116 -0.69 0.34 12.00
CA ILE A 116 -2.01 -0.23 12.24
C ILE A 116 -3.14 0.54 11.53
N LYS A 117 -2.96 1.83 11.25
CA LYS A 117 -3.95 2.59 10.46
C LYS A 117 -4.15 2.01 9.04
N ASP A 118 -3.15 1.29 8.51
CA ASP A 118 -3.23 0.69 7.18
C ASP A 118 -4.23 -0.48 7.13
N VAL A 119 -4.71 -0.98 8.27
CA VAL A 119 -5.85 -1.91 8.35
C VAL A 119 -7.10 -1.32 7.68
N VAL A 120 -7.31 -0.01 7.81
CA VAL A 120 -8.42 0.66 7.13
C VAL A 120 -8.17 0.72 5.62
N LEU A 121 -6.94 1.01 5.21
CA LEU A 121 -6.56 1.16 3.80
C LEU A 121 -6.61 -0.16 3.04
N ILE A 122 -6.19 -1.27 3.64
CA ILE A 122 -6.37 -2.60 3.03
C ILE A 122 -7.86 -2.94 2.89
N GLY A 123 -8.68 -2.63 3.90
CA GLY A 123 -10.14 -2.83 3.84
C GLY A 123 -10.77 -2.04 2.68
N VAL A 124 -10.42 -0.76 2.55
CA VAL A 124 -10.88 0.07 1.42
C VAL A 124 -10.36 -0.46 0.08
N SER A 125 -9.12 -0.97 0.04
CA SER A 125 -8.55 -1.58 -1.18
C SER A 125 -9.36 -2.80 -1.64
N VAL A 126 -9.73 -3.70 -0.72
CA VAL A 126 -10.62 -4.85 -1.01
C VAL A 126 -11.98 -4.39 -1.50
N LEU A 127 -12.59 -3.36 -0.88
CA LEU A 127 -13.88 -2.82 -1.33
C LEU A 127 -13.80 -2.23 -2.74
N THR A 128 -12.73 -1.50 -3.05
CA THR A 128 -12.53 -0.93 -4.40
C THR A 128 -12.26 -2.02 -5.45
N LEU A 129 -11.60 -3.12 -5.06
CA LEU A 129 -11.40 -4.29 -5.91
C LEU A 129 -12.75 -4.95 -6.23
N ALA A 130 -13.56 -5.23 -5.21
CA ALA A 130 -14.88 -5.84 -5.37
C ALA A 130 -15.81 -4.97 -6.25
N ASP A 131 -15.86 -3.65 -6.02
CA ASP A 131 -16.65 -2.73 -6.87
C ASP A 131 -16.16 -2.70 -8.32
N SER A 132 -14.85 -2.83 -8.55
CA SER A 132 -14.29 -2.87 -9.91
C SER A 132 -14.63 -4.18 -10.63
N ILE A 133 -14.53 -5.32 -9.93
CA ILE A 133 -14.93 -6.63 -10.46
C ILE A 133 -16.43 -6.65 -10.77
N GLY A 134 -17.27 -6.14 -9.87
CA GLY A 134 -18.72 -6.02 -10.11
C GLY A 134 -19.03 -5.21 -11.37
N ALA A 135 -18.34 -4.08 -11.59
CA ALA A 135 -18.51 -3.28 -12.80
C ALA A 135 -18.10 -4.02 -14.09
N ILE A 136 -17.07 -4.88 -14.05
CA ILE A 136 -16.67 -5.72 -15.19
C ILE A 136 -17.79 -6.72 -15.49
N VAL A 137 -18.27 -7.45 -14.48
CA VAL A 137 -19.30 -8.49 -14.63
C VAL A 137 -20.61 -7.89 -15.15
N HIS A 138 -21.07 -6.77 -14.59
CA HIS A 138 -22.28 -6.10 -15.05
C HIS A 138 -22.12 -5.43 -16.43
N GLY A 139 -20.94 -4.89 -16.74
CA GLY A 139 -20.64 -4.34 -18.06
C GLY A 139 -20.66 -5.40 -19.17
N THR A 140 -20.19 -6.62 -18.88
CA THR A 140 -20.26 -7.74 -19.83
C THR A 140 -21.69 -8.23 -20.10
N ALA A 141 -22.60 -8.09 -19.13
CA ALA A 141 -24.00 -8.50 -19.29
C ALA A 141 -24.83 -7.53 -20.17
N GLN A 142 -24.35 -6.30 -20.36
CA GLN A 142 -25.08 -5.24 -21.07
C GLN A 142 -24.61 -5.00 -22.52
N SER A 143 -23.61 -5.72 -23.04
CA SER A 143 -23.20 -5.61 -24.44
C SER A 143 -24.07 -6.51 -25.31
N PRO A 144 -25.02 -5.99 -26.10
CA PRO A 144 -25.73 -6.77 -27.10
C PRO A 144 -24.77 -7.06 -28.25
N LYS A 145 -24.73 -8.31 -28.72
CA LYS A 145 -24.07 -8.66 -29.98
C LYS A 145 -24.83 -8.10 -31.17
#